data_AF-A0A2T3AN18-F1
#
_entry.id   AF-A0A2T3AN18-F1
#
_cell.length_a   1.000
_cell.length_b   1.000
_cell.length_c   1.000
_cell.angle_alpha   90.00
_cell.angle_beta   90.00
_cell.angle_gamma   90.00
#
_symmetry.space_group_name_H-M   'P 1'
#
loop_
_entity.id
_entity.type
_entity.pdbx_description
1 polymer ?
#
loop_
_entity_poly.entity_id
_entity_poly.type
_entity_poly.pdbx_seq_one_letter_code
_entity_poly.pdbx_strand_id
1 'polypeptide(L)'
;MALPALQSFEDCADWAKTIEPYIPQLYELPSRLVDVVQGRQSLADVYTQTNPAISGFAISIALGSIFLVVAEANRNYSQVDRCWSLLPTFFIAHFDLWARLTGAPTTRIDMILLFGTVWSARLTYNYWRKGGYTVGSEDYRWEIIRDRVPGWAFSVFNATFISFQQTLILYALAAPVYPILLSTQFQPEAGVYDIAFLIFQLGLVTIEWFADQQQWDFQNAKHDYQKTGIIAEGFNILDLERGFITSGLWAYSRHPNFAVEQTIWVSLYAWSAYTTNTSFYWAATGAISLLSIFFGSTILTEWITAGKYPEYSEYQKQVAKFLPLSLQGYQPPAAPASIAANSELKKQK
;
A
#
# COMPACT_ATOMS: atom_id res chain seq x y z
N MET A 1 -26.17 -15.30 14.18
CA MET A 1 -26.16 -14.52 12.92
C MET A 1 -24.75 -14.00 12.71
N ALA A 2 -24.29 -13.90 11.46
CA ALA A 2 -22.90 -13.53 11.15
C ALA A 2 -22.64 -12.02 11.16
N LEU A 3 -23.67 -11.20 10.89
CA LEU A 3 -23.63 -9.75 11.09
C LEU A 3 -24.42 -9.34 12.34
N PRO A 4 -24.01 -8.24 12.99
CA PRO A 4 -24.76 -7.64 14.09
C PRO A 4 -26.06 -7.01 13.58
N ALA A 5 -27.10 -7.08 14.40
CA ALA A 5 -28.28 -6.25 14.25
C ALA A 5 -27.98 -4.87 14.85
N LEU A 6 -27.91 -3.85 14.01
CA LEU A 6 -27.51 -2.49 14.39
C LEU A 6 -28.73 -1.56 14.38
N GLN A 7 -28.69 -0.46 15.14
CA GLN A 7 -29.81 0.48 15.25
C GLN A 7 -29.58 1.80 14.50
N SER A 8 -28.33 2.17 14.22
CA SER A 8 -27.99 3.39 13.49
C SER A 8 -26.71 3.25 12.64
N PHE A 9 -26.41 4.27 11.83
CA PHE A 9 -25.17 4.32 11.05
C PHE A 9 -23.92 4.35 11.95
N GLU A 10 -23.99 5.06 13.07
CA GLU A 10 -22.90 5.19 14.04
C GLU A 10 -22.57 3.85 14.69
N ASP A 11 -23.58 2.99 14.88
CA ASP A 11 -23.38 1.64 15.41
C ASP A 11 -22.49 0.77 14.50
N CYS A 12 -22.39 1.07 13.19
CA CYS A 12 -21.50 0.38 12.27
C CYS A 12 -20.01 0.62 12.57
N ALA A 13 -19.69 1.70 13.29
CA ALA A 13 -18.33 2.07 13.68
C ALA A 13 -17.97 1.61 15.12
N ASP A 14 -18.94 1.15 15.90
CA ASP A 14 -18.76 0.77 17.30
C ASP A 14 -18.12 -0.64 17.42
N TRP A 15 -16.92 -0.71 18.00
CA TRP A 15 -16.18 -1.95 18.21
C TRP A 15 -16.96 -2.97 19.06
N ALA A 16 -17.61 -2.50 20.14
CA ALA A 16 -18.32 -3.36 21.09
C ALA A 16 -19.58 -3.99 20.47
N LYS A 17 -20.10 -3.39 19.39
CA LYS A 17 -21.24 -3.93 18.63
C LYS A 17 -20.82 -4.75 17.42
N THR A 18 -19.73 -4.38 16.76
CA THR A 18 -19.40 -4.89 15.43
C THR A 18 -18.29 -5.93 15.39
N ILE A 19 -17.38 -5.95 16.37
CA ILE A 19 -16.23 -6.85 16.40
C ILE A 19 -16.21 -7.69 17.67
N GLU A 20 -16.29 -7.06 18.85
CA GLU A 20 -16.13 -7.74 20.14
C GLU A 20 -17.03 -8.97 20.32
N PRO A 21 -18.34 -8.95 19.97
CA PRO A 21 -19.22 -10.11 20.13
C PRO A 21 -18.84 -11.30 19.24
N TYR A 22 -18.04 -11.06 18.20
CA TYR A 22 -17.66 -12.06 17.20
C TYR A 22 -16.25 -12.62 17.43
N ILE A 23 -15.47 -12.07 18.36
CA ILE A 23 -14.14 -12.59 18.73
C ILE A 23 -14.16 -14.10 19.05
N PRO A 24 -15.15 -14.67 19.76
CA PRO A 24 -15.22 -16.11 20.00
C PRO A 24 -15.15 -16.96 18.71
N GLN A 25 -15.69 -16.47 17.60
CA GLN A 25 -15.66 -17.18 16.31
C GLN A 25 -14.23 -17.41 15.83
N LEU A 26 -13.28 -16.50 16.14
CA LEU A 26 -11.86 -16.67 15.78
C LEU A 26 -11.27 -17.94 16.44
N TYR A 27 -11.60 -18.17 17.71
CA TYR A 27 -11.10 -19.32 18.47
C TYR A 27 -11.80 -20.63 18.08
N GLU A 28 -13.03 -20.54 17.56
CA GLU A 28 -13.81 -21.69 17.07
C GLU A 28 -13.41 -22.11 15.65
N LEU A 29 -12.78 -21.24 14.85
CA LEU A 29 -12.43 -21.56 13.46
C LEU A 29 -11.61 -22.86 13.30
N PRO A 30 -10.57 -23.14 14.11
CA PRO A 30 -9.81 -24.39 13.98
C PRO A 30 -10.67 -25.64 14.13
N SER A 31 -11.57 -25.70 15.13
CA SER A 31 -12.45 -26.85 15.32
C SER A 31 -13.47 -26.98 14.18
N ARG A 32 -14.04 -25.86 13.74
CA ARG A 32 -14.96 -25.86 12.58
C ARG A 32 -14.28 -26.30 11.28
N LEU A 33 -13.01 -25.93 11.07
CA LEU A 33 -12.24 -26.40 9.91
C LEU A 33 -11.94 -27.90 9.99
N VAL A 34 -11.72 -28.44 11.20
CA VAL A 34 -11.62 -29.90 11.39
C VAL A 34 -12.95 -30.58 11.03
N ASP A 35 -14.09 -30.02 11.42
CA ASP A 35 -15.40 -30.53 11.03
C ASP A 35 -15.64 -30.49 9.51
N VAL A 36 -15.10 -29.48 8.81
CA VAL A 36 -15.10 -29.42 7.33
C VAL A 36 -14.29 -30.57 6.74
N VAL A 37 -13.06 -30.79 7.23
CA VAL A 37 -12.19 -31.89 6.77
C VAL A 37 -12.83 -33.26 7.03
N GLN A 38 -13.59 -33.37 8.12
CA GLN A 38 -14.30 -34.60 8.52
C GLN A 38 -15.68 -34.75 7.86
N GLY A 39 -16.05 -33.84 6.94
CA GLY A 39 -17.30 -33.90 6.18
C GLY A 39 -18.56 -33.60 7.00
N ARG A 40 -18.43 -33.05 8.21
CA ARG A 40 -19.57 -32.72 9.10
C ARG A 40 -20.18 -31.34 8.81
N GLN A 41 -19.43 -30.46 8.16
CA GLN A 41 -19.86 -29.11 7.80
C GLN A 41 -19.28 -28.72 6.44
N SER A 42 -19.97 -27.85 5.68
CA SER A 42 -19.39 -27.32 4.44
C SER A 42 -18.50 -26.10 4.72
N LEU A 43 -17.46 -25.89 3.90
CA LEU A 43 -16.61 -24.70 4.00
C LEU A 43 -17.41 -23.41 3.77
N ALA A 44 -18.38 -23.45 2.85
CA ALA A 44 -19.26 -22.32 2.56
C ALA A 44 -20.10 -21.92 3.79
N ASP A 45 -20.58 -22.89 4.56
CA ASP A 45 -21.32 -22.63 5.81
C ASP A 45 -20.41 -22.01 6.86
N VAL A 46 -19.18 -22.53 7.03
CA VAL A 46 -18.21 -21.91 7.96
C VAL A 46 -17.92 -20.47 7.57
N TYR A 47 -17.69 -20.22 6.28
CA TYR A 47 -17.36 -18.91 5.75
C TYR A 47 -18.52 -17.89 5.93
N THR A 48 -19.73 -18.26 5.52
CA THR A 48 -20.91 -17.37 5.57
C THR A 48 -21.46 -17.16 6.97
N GLN A 49 -21.26 -18.12 7.89
CA GLN A 49 -21.69 -17.99 9.29
C GLN A 49 -20.66 -17.31 10.19
N THR A 50 -19.43 -17.12 9.71
CA THR A 50 -18.40 -16.36 10.40
C THR A 50 -18.51 -14.89 9.98
N ASN A 51 -18.42 -13.99 10.95
CA ASN A 51 -18.38 -12.57 10.70
C ASN A 51 -17.24 -12.24 9.72
N PRO A 52 -17.48 -11.47 8.64
CA PRO A 52 -16.48 -11.25 7.61
C PRO A 52 -15.23 -10.52 8.10
N ALA A 53 -15.34 -9.69 9.15
CA ALA A 53 -14.16 -9.07 9.75
C ALA A 53 -13.32 -10.09 10.52
N ILE A 54 -13.95 -11.07 11.17
CA ILE A 54 -13.23 -12.13 11.90
C ILE A 54 -12.57 -13.11 10.93
N SER A 55 -13.26 -13.52 9.87
CA SER A 55 -12.66 -14.40 8.86
C SER A 55 -11.55 -13.69 8.08
N GLY A 56 -11.69 -12.41 7.74
CA GLY A 56 -10.62 -11.60 7.16
C GLY A 56 -9.39 -11.50 8.06
N PHE A 57 -9.60 -11.23 9.35
CA PHE A 57 -8.53 -11.22 10.36
C PHE A 57 -7.85 -12.59 10.49
N ALA A 58 -8.61 -13.69 10.54
CA ALA A 58 -8.07 -15.04 10.59
C ALA A 58 -7.21 -15.37 9.35
N ILE A 59 -7.66 -14.97 8.16
CA ILE A 59 -6.89 -15.13 6.91
C ILE A 59 -5.58 -14.34 6.99
N SER A 60 -5.59 -13.13 7.53
CA SER A 60 -4.37 -12.31 7.67
C SER A 60 -3.32 -12.94 8.61
N ILE A 61 -3.75 -13.61 9.69
CA ILE A 61 -2.88 -14.37 10.61
C ILE A 61 -2.32 -15.61 9.91
N ALA A 62 -3.16 -16.34 9.18
CA ALA A 62 -2.74 -17.52 8.42
C ALA A 62 -1.69 -17.15 7.36
N LEU A 63 -1.91 -16.07 6.61
CA LEU A 63 -0.95 -15.54 5.64
C LEU A 63 0.37 -15.09 6.30
N GLY A 64 0.30 -14.40 7.45
CA GLY A 64 1.50 -14.02 8.20
C GLY A 64 2.32 -15.23 8.62
N SER A 65 1.67 -16.32 9.03
CA SER A 65 2.31 -17.59 9.37
C SER A 65 2.98 -18.24 8.14
N ILE A 66 2.30 -18.22 6.98
CA ILE A 66 2.86 -18.71 5.72
C ILE A 66 4.09 -17.88 5.33
N PHE A 67 4.00 -16.55 5.36
CA PHE A 67 5.12 -15.69 5.01
C PHE A 67 6.30 -15.87 5.94
N LEU A 68 6.08 -16.05 7.25
CA LEU A 68 7.15 -16.37 8.18
C LEU A 68 7.90 -17.65 7.79
N VAL A 69 7.16 -18.74 7.55
CA VAL A 69 7.76 -20.03 7.17
C VAL A 69 8.51 -19.92 5.85
N VAL A 70 7.90 -19.31 4.83
CA VAL A 70 8.50 -19.16 3.51
C VAL A 70 9.71 -18.22 3.54
N ALA A 71 9.67 -17.16 4.33
CA ALA A 71 10.78 -16.23 4.47
C ALA A 71 11.99 -16.88 5.15
N GLU A 72 11.77 -17.61 6.25
CA GLU A 72 12.83 -18.34 6.96
C GLU A 72 13.41 -19.49 6.13
N ALA A 73 12.57 -20.21 5.39
CA ALA A 73 13.02 -21.31 4.52
C ALA A 73 13.89 -20.82 3.36
N ASN A 74 13.53 -19.69 2.74
CA ASN A 74 14.26 -19.15 1.59
C ASN A 74 15.34 -18.13 1.95
N ARG A 75 15.41 -17.69 3.23
CA ARG A 75 16.23 -16.56 3.68
C ARG A 75 16.01 -15.30 2.84
N ASN A 76 14.77 -15.10 2.43
CA ASN A 76 14.30 -13.98 1.61
C ASN A 76 13.04 -13.40 2.26
N TYR A 77 13.15 -12.18 2.78
CA TYR A 77 12.17 -11.55 3.65
C TYR A 77 11.19 -10.64 2.88
N SER A 78 11.27 -10.62 1.55
CA SER A 78 10.33 -9.91 0.67
C SER A 78 9.10 -10.72 0.27
N GLN A 79 8.76 -11.78 1.01
CA GLN A 79 7.59 -12.62 0.69
C GLN A 79 6.30 -11.80 0.73
N VAL A 80 6.11 -11.02 1.79
CA VAL A 80 4.94 -10.13 1.91
C VAL A 80 5.00 -8.96 0.92
N ASP A 81 6.21 -8.45 0.61
CA ASP A 81 6.40 -7.34 -0.33
C ASP A 81 5.81 -7.67 -1.71
N ARG A 82 5.97 -8.93 -2.16
CA ARG A 82 5.39 -9.45 -3.41
C ARG A 82 3.86 -9.50 -3.39
N CYS A 83 3.25 -9.60 -2.22
CA CYS A 83 1.81 -9.69 -2.05
C CYS A 83 1.18 -8.35 -1.66
N TRP A 84 1.98 -7.32 -1.40
CA TRP A 84 1.51 -6.01 -0.95
C TRP A 84 0.53 -5.38 -1.94
N SER A 85 0.77 -5.56 -3.24
CA SER A 85 -0.13 -5.07 -4.31
C SER A 85 -1.42 -5.86 -4.47
N LEU A 86 -1.56 -7.01 -3.80
CA LEU A 86 -2.67 -7.94 -3.99
C LEU A 86 -3.56 -8.02 -2.75
N LEU A 87 -2.97 -8.05 -1.55
CA LEU A 87 -3.68 -8.38 -0.33
C LEU A 87 -4.79 -7.40 0.05
N PRO A 88 -4.63 -6.07 -0.04
CA PRO A 88 -5.73 -5.15 0.28
C PRO A 88 -6.94 -5.39 -0.62
N THR A 89 -6.73 -5.53 -1.93
CA THR A 89 -7.80 -5.84 -2.89
C THR A 89 -8.39 -7.22 -2.69
N PHE A 90 -7.57 -8.22 -2.32
CA PHE A 90 -8.05 -9.54 -1.92
C PHE A 90 -8.99 -9.46 -0.70
N PHE A 91 -8.67 -8.66 0.32
CA PHE A 91 -9.54 -8.48 1.47
C PHE A 91 -10.82 -7.70 1.13
N ILE A 92 -10.74 -6.73 0.22
CA ILE A 92 -11.94 -6.07 -0.33
C ILE A 92 -12.83 -7.10 -1.06
N ALA A 93 -12.24 -7.94 -1.91
CA ALA A 93 -12.94 -9.02 -2.61
C ALA A 93 -13.52 -10.06 -1.66
N HIS A 94 -12.86 -10.32 -0.52
CA HIS A 94 -13.39 -11.16 0.56
C HIS A 94 -14.68 -10.56 1.15
N PHE A 95 -14.71 -9.26 1.46
CA PHE A 95 -15.94 -8.61 1.91
C PHE A 95 -17.04 -8.66 0.85
N ASP A 96 -16.71 -8.45 -0.42
CA ASP A 96 -17.65 -8.53 -1.54
C ASP A 96 -18.23 -9.94 -1.70
N LEU A 97 -17.36 -10.95 -1.76
CA LEU A 97 -17.76 -12.35 -1.90
C LEU A 97 -18.66 -12.78 -0.75
N TRP A 98 -18.29 -12.43 0.48
CA TRP A 98 -19.10 -12.71 1.66
C TRP A 98 -20.48 -12.08 1.52
N ALA A 99 -20.56 -10.79 1.14
CA ALA A 99 -21.83 -10.08 0.95
C ALA A 99 -22.72 -10.76 -0.10
N ARG A 100 -22.15 -11.18 -1.23
CA ARG A 100 -22.87 -11.92 -2.29
C ARG A 100 -23.44 -13.24 -1.80
N LEU A 101 -22.64 -14.02 -1.07
CA LEU A 101 -23.04 -15.34 -0.58
C LEU A 101 -24.13 -15.26 0.51
N THR A 102 -24.21 -14.15 1.24
CA THR A 102 -25.25 -13.93 2.26
C THR A 102 -26.43 -13.08 1.77
N GLY A 103 -26.42 -12.65 0.50
CA GLY A 103 -27.48 -11.82 -0.08
C GLY A 103 -27.50 -10.36 0.42
N ALA A 104 -26.39 -9.85 0.95
CA ALA A 104 -26.27 -8.45 1.33
C ALA A 104 -26.07 -7.56 0.09
N PRO A 105 -26.54 -6.30 0.09
CA PRO A 105 -26.31 -5.37 -1.01
C PRO A 105 -24.81 -5.14 -1.28
N THR A 106 -24.39 -5.26 -2.55
CA THR A 106 -22.96 -5.18 -2.91
C THR A 106 -22.54 -3.93 -3.62
N THR A 107 -23.47 -3.08 -4.08
CA THR A 107 -23.17 -1.96 -4.99
C THR A 107 -22.03 -1.04 -4.50
N ARG A 108 -21.97 -0.72 -3.21
CA ARG A 108 -20.86 0.07 -2.64
C ARG A 108 -19.55 -0.70 -2.61
N ILE A 109 -19.59 -1.97 -2.22
CA ILE A 109 -18.40 -2.83 -2.16
C ILE A 109 -17.86 -3.07 -3.58
N ASP A 110 -18.72 -3.18 -4.58
CA ASP A 110 -18.37 -3.28 -6.00
C ASP A 110 -17.60 -2.06 -6.51
N MET A 111 -17.99 -0.85 -6.10
CA MET A 111 -17.25 0.37 -6.42
C MET A 111 -15.85 0.35 -5.78
N ILE A 112 -15.76 -0.05 -4.52
CA ILE A 112 -14.47 -0.14 -3.81
C ILE A 112 -13.59 -1.23 -4.43
N LEU A 113 -14.18 -2.36 -4.83
CA LEU A 113 -13.48 -3.46 -5.49
C LEU A 113 -12.99 -3.07 -6.88
N LEU A 114 -13.75 -2.28 -7.63
CA LEU A 114 -13.31 -1.70 -8.91
C LEU A 114 -12.07 -0.83 -8.71
N PHE A 115 -12.12 0.13 -7.77
CA PHE A 115 -10.95 0.93 -7.41
C PHE A 115 -9.76 0.04 -7.00
N GLY A 116 -9.98 -0.89 -6.07
CA GLY A 116 -8.94 -1.80 -5.57
C GLY A 116 -8.32 -2.65 -6.67
N THR A 117 -9.10 -3.05 -7.67
CA THR A 117 -8.62 -3.82 -8.83
C THR A 117 -7.71 -2.96 -9.71
N VAL A 118 -8.10 -1.72 -10.00
CA VAL A 118 -7.28 -0.78 -10.79
C VAL A 118 -5.99 -0.43 -10.04
N TRP A 119 -6.07 -0.14 -8.74
CA TRP A 119 -4.91 0.11 -7.88
C TRP A 119 -3.96 -1.10 -7.84
N SER A 120 -4.50 -2.31 -7.68
CA SER A 120 -3.73 -3.55 -7.63
C SER A 120 -3.04 -3.84 -8.95
N ALA A 121 -3.73 -3.67 -10.08
CA ALA A 121 -3.15 -3.83 -11.41
C ALA A 121 -1.98 -2.85 -11.63
N ARG A 122 -2.18 -1.56 -11.28
CA ARG A 122 -1.15 -0.52 -11.35
C ARG A 122 0.09 -0.89 -10.53
N LEU A 123 -0.09 -1.22 -9.26
CA LEU A 123 1.04 -1.49 -8.38
C LEU A 123 1.76 -2.79 -8.74
N THR A 124 1.00 -3.83 -9.09
CA THR A 124 1.54 -5.11 -9.55
C THR A 124 2.38 -4.92 -10.81
N TYR A 125 1.91 -4.14 -11.78
CA TYR A 125 2.68 -3.78 -12.97
C TYR A 125 3.96 -3.00 -12.60
N ASN A 126 3.86 -2.00 -11.72
CA ASN A 126 5.00 -1.19 -11.29
C ASN A 126 6.07 -2.03 -10.56
N TYR A 127 5.65 -2.99 -9.73
CA TYR A 127 6.57 -3.89 -9.03
C TYR A 127 7.17 -4.94 -9.98
N TRP A 128 6.37 -5.51 -10.89
CA TRP A 128 6.82 -6.45 -11.90
C TRP A 128 7.88 -5.88 -12.82
N ARG A 129 7.65 -4.69 -13.40
CA ARG A 129 8.60 -4.07 -14.34
C ARG A 129 9.94 -3.74 -13.66
N LYS A 130 9.93 -3.48 -12.35
CA LYS A 130 11.15 -3.28 -11.53
C LYS A 130 11.86 -4.59 -11.16
N GLY A 131 11.37 -5.74 -11.62
CA GLY A 131 11.94 -7.05 -11.34
C GLY A 131 11.54 -7.63 -9.98
N GLY A 132 10.52 -7.09 -9.31
CA GLY A 132 10.12 -7.53 -7.97
C GLY A 132 9.67 -9.00 -7.88
N TYR A 133 9.25 -9.60 -9.00
CA TYR A 133 8.86 -11.02 -9.08
C TYR A 133 9.96 -11.94 -9.62
N THR A 134 11.18 -11.46 -9.85
CA THR A 134 12.27 -12.34 -10.28
C THR A 134 12.69 -13.27 -9.15
N VAL A 135 13.14 -14.48 -9.48
CA VAL A 135 13.58 -15.45 -8.48
C VAL A 135 14.79 -14.88 -7.72
N GLY A 136 14.68 -14.85 -6.39
CA GLY A 136 15.72 -14.29 -5.52
C GLY A 136 15.64 -12.78 -5.31
N SER A 137 14.70 -12.06 -5.91
CA SER A 137 14.48 -10.64 -5.65
C SER A 137 14.25 -10.38 -4.16
N GLU A 138 14.96 -9.42 -3.58
CA GLU A 138 14.74 -8.97 -2.21
C GLU A 138 14.83 -7.44 -2.17
N ASP A 139 14.00 -6.81 -1.34
CA ASP A 139 14.14 -5.39 -1.07
C ASP A 139 15.48 -5.13 -0.39
N TYR A 140 16.31 -4.33 -1.05
CA TYR A 140 17.66 -3.99 -0.61
C TYR A 140 17.72 -3.38 0.81
N ARG A 141 16.61 -2.83 1.33
CA ARG A 141 16.53 -2.32 2.70
C ARG A 141 16.66 -3.42 3.73
N TRP A 142 16.23 -4.65 3.43
CA TRP A 142 16.36 -5.78 4.34
C TRP A 142 17.80 -6.19 4.57
N GLU A 143 18.64 -6.16 3.53
CA GLU A 143 20.09 -6.37 3.64
C GLU A 143 20.73 -5.31 4.55
N ILE A 144 20.44 -4.03 4.29
CA ILE A 144 20.96 -2.91 5.09
C ILE A 144 20.57 -3.01 6.57
N ILE A 145 19.35 -3.44 6.88
CA ILE A 145 18.88 -3.63 8.26
C ILE A 145 19.58 -4.84 8.89
N ARG A 146 19.67 -5.96 8.16
CA ARG A 146 20.29 -7.21 8.63
C ARG A 146 21.75 -7.02 9.02
N ASP A 147 22.49 -6.21 8.27
CA ASP A 147 23.89 -5.89 8.56
C ASP A 147 24.09 -5.04 9.83
N ARG A 148 23.01 -4.47 10.38
CA ARG A 148 23.06 -3.56 11.53
C ARG A 148 22.48 -4.14 12.81
N VAL A 149 21.87 -5.33 12.75
CA VAL A 149 21.24 -5.95 13.91
C VAL A 149 21.73 -7.38 14.10
N PRO A 150 21.85 -7.88 15.35
CA PRO A 150 22.15 -9.28 15.59
C PRO A 150 21.11 -10.21 14.95
N GLY A 151 21.52 -11.40 14.51
CA GLY A 151 20.63 -12.34 13.82
C GLY A 151 19.36 -12.70 14.59
N TRP A 152 19.43 -12.86 15.92
CA TRP A 152 18.25 -13.12 16.75
C TRP A 152 17.25 -11.95 16.73
N ALA A 153 17.75 -10.71 16.72
CA ALA A 153 16.91 -9.52 16.66
C ALA A 153 16.26 -9.40 15.28
N PHE A 154 16.99 -9.75 14.22
CA PHE A 154 16.43 -9.84 12.88
C PHE A 154 15.35 -10.91 12.77
N SER A 155 15.53 -12.09 13.38
CA SER A 155 14.49 -13.14 13.38
C SER A 155 13.22 -12.69 14.13
N VAL A 156 13.35 -12.00 15.26
CA VAL A 156 12.20 -11.40 15.98
C VAL A 156 11.53 -10.32 15.12
N PHE A 157 12.32 -9.49 14.43
CA PHE A 157 11.81 -8.47 13.52
C PHE A 157 11.10 -9.09 12.31
N ASN A 158 11.63 -10.19 11.75
CA ASN A 158 10.97 -10.92 10.68
C ASN A 158 9.62 -11.48 11.13
N ALA A 159 9.59 -12.18 12.27
CA ALA A 159 8.37 -12.73 12.80
C ALA A 159 7.34 -11.64 13.07
N THR A 160 7.70 -10.63 13.88
CA THR A 160 6.73 -9.63 14.34
C THR A 160 6.37 -8.62 13.26
N PHE A 161 7.35 -7.95 12.66
CA PHE A 161 7.12 -6.85 11.74
C PHE A 161 6.93 -7.31 10.30
N ILE A 162 7.90 -8.02 9.72
CA ILE A 162 7.87 -8.36 8.28
C ILE A 162 6.72 -9.32 7.99
N SER A 163 6.52 -10.35 8.81
CA SER A 163 5.55 -11.40 8.52
C SER A 163 4.15 -11.06 9.03
N PHE A 164 3.97 -10.84 10.34
CA PHE A 164 2.65 -10.63 10.92
C PHE A 164 2.14 -9.18 10.79
N GLN A 165 2.94 -8.18 11.18
CA GLN A 165 2.46 -6.78 11.15
C GLN A 165 2.10 -6.32 9.73
N GLN A 166 2.88 -6.69 8.72
CA GLN A 166 2.58 -6.32 7.32
C GLN A 166 1.23 -6.91 6.86
N THR A 167 0.94 -8.20 7.10
CA THR A 167 -0.35 -8.78 6.69
C THR A 167 -1.53 -8.19 7.45
N LEU A 168 -1.34 -7.91 8.75
CA LEU A 168 -2.35 -7.24 9.57
C LEU A 168 -2.65 -5.83 9.06
N ILE A 169 -1.62 -5.07 8.65
CA ILE A 169 -1.81 -3.75 8.06
C ILE A 169 -2.54 -3.84 6.73
N LEU A 170 -2.17 -4.77 5.85
CA LEU A 170 -2.83 -4.95 4.55
C LEU A 170 -4.30 -5.33 4.70
N TYR A 171 -4.65 -6.11 5.73
CA TYR A 171 -6.04 -6.35 6.11
C TYR A 171 -6.70 -5.08 6.68
N ALA A 172 -6.04 -4.37 7.60
CA ALA A 172 -6.56 -3.16 8.22
C ALA A 172 -6.80 -2.02 7.21
N LEU A 173 -6.05 -1.97 6.10
CA LEU A 173 -6.30 -1.07 4.97
C LEU A 173 -7.65 -1.32 4.29
N ALA A 174 -8.07 -2.58 4.17
CA ALA A 174 -9.36 -2.98 3.63
C ALA A 174 -10.49 -2.96 4.67
N ALA A 175 -10.16 -2.94 5.97
CA ALA A 175 -11.14 -2.98 7.05
C ALA A 175 -12.25 -1.89 7.01
N PRO A 176 -12.03 -0.66 6.50
CA PRO A 176 -13.10 0.32 6.34
C PRO A 176 -14.26 -0.16 5.44
N VAL A 177 -14.07 -1.19 4.62
CA VAL A 177 -15.14 -1.80 3.82
C VAL A 177 -16.17 -2.53 4.69
N TYR A 178 -15.78 -3.06 5.86
CA TYR A 178 -16.71 -3.77 6.73
C TYR A 178 -17.80 -2.86 7.32
N PRO A 179 -17.50 -1.69 7.91
CA PRO A 179 -18.53 -0.72 8.31
C PRO A 179 -19.38 -0.21 7.13
N ILE A 180 -18.81 -0.08 5.92
CA ILE A 180 -19.57 0.27 4.70
C ILE A 180 -20.54 -0.87 4.33
N LEU A 181 -20.12 -2.13 4.48
CA LEU A 181 -21.01 -3.28 4.31
C LEU A 181 -22.14 -3.27 5.37
N LEU A 182 -21.82 -2.98 6.63
CA LEU A 182 -22.82 -2.90 7.71
C LEU A 182 -23.86 -1.79 7.47
N SER A 183 -23.45 -0.65 6.91
CA SER A 183 -24.36 0.48 6.63
C SER A 183 -25.43 0.16 5.59
N THR A 184 -25.24 -0.90 4.80
CA THR A 184 -26.25 -1.37 3.83
C THR A 184 -27.53 -1.86 4.51
N GLN A 185 -27.51 -2.17 5.81
CA GLN A 185 -28.71 -2.45 6.61
C GLN A 185 -29.66 -1.25 6.69
N PHE A 186 -29.15 -0.02 6.55
CA PHE A 186 -29.92 1.22 6.65
C PHE A 186 -30.12 1.91 5.30
N GLN A 187 -29.08 1.86 4.45
CA GLN A 187 -29.13 2.41 3.10
C GLN A 187 -28.55 1.38 2.11
N PRO A 188 -29.37 0.48 1.55
CA PRO A 188 -28.91 -0.56 0.63
C PRO A 188 -28.29 -0.03 -0.67
N GLU A 189 -28.78 1.12 -1.15
CA GLU A 189 -28.39 1.71 -2.43
C GLU A 189 -27.20 2.66 -2.28
N ALA A 190 -26.30 2.66 -3.28
CA ALA A 190 -25.20 3.62 -3.34
C ALA A 190 -25.70 5.04 -3.58
N GLY A 191 -25.14 6.01 -2.87
CA GLY A 191 -25.43 7.43 -2.99
C GLY A 191 -24.44 8.17 -3.91
N VAL A 192 -24.70 9.46 -4.14
CA VAL A 192 -23.82 10.33 -4.96
C VAL A 192 -22.41 10.46 -4.35
N TYR A 193 -22.30 10.43 -3.02
CA TYR A 193 -21.01 10.50 -2.34
C TYR A 193 -20.13 9.26 -2.63
N ASP A 194 -20.73 8.07 -2.80
CA ASP A 194 -20.01 6.84 -3.15
C ASP A 194 -19.33 7.01 -4.53
N ILE A 195 -20.05 7.59 -5.49
CA ILE A 195 -19.52 7.91 -6.82
C ILE A 195 -18.40 8.95 -6.72
N ALA A 196 -18.55 9.98 -5.88
CA ALA A 196 -17.53 11.00 -5.69
C ALA A 196 -16.23 10.42 -5.09
N PHE A 197 -16.33 9.56 -4.08
CA PHE A 197 -15.16 8.87 -3.51
C PHE A 197 -14.49 7.95 -4.53
N LEU A 198 -15.26 7.19 -5.31
CA LEU A 198 -14.73 6.35 -6.39
C LEU A 198 -13.95 7.18 -7.42
N ILE A 199 -14.54 8.26 -7.95
CA ILE A 199 -13.88 9.14 -8.92
C ILE A 199 -12.62 9.75 -8.32
N PHE A 200 -12.67 10.19 -7.06
CA PHE A 200 -11.52 10.75 -6.37
C PHE A 200 -10.38 9.73 -6.24
N GLN A 201 -10.67 8.50 -5.81
CA GLN A 201 -9.69 7.43 -5.68
C GLN A 201 -9.08 7.02 -7.03
N LEU A 202 -9.88 6.90 -8.09
CA LEU A 202 -9.36 6.63 -9.44
C LEU A 202 -8.49 7.78 -9.97
N GLY A 203 -8.85 9.04 -9.63
CA GLY A 203 -8.02 10.20 -9.90
C GLY A 203 -6.66 10.13 -9.19
N LEU A 204 -6.65 9.73 -7.91
CA LEU A 204 -5.41 9.49 -7.17
C LEU A 204 -4.55 8.38 -7.80
N VAL A 205 -5.13 7.23 -8.14
CA VAL A 205 -4.41 6.15 -8.84
C VAL A 205 -3.78 6.64 -10.15
N THR A 206 -4.46 7.53 -10.87
CA THR A 206 -3.94 8.15 -12.10
C THR A 206 -2.73 9.04 -11.81
N ILE A 207 -2.78 9.89 -10.77
CA ILE A 207 -1.63 10.72 -10.37
C ILE A 207 -0.45 9.84 -9.97
N GLU A 208 -0.71 8.77 -9.21
CA GLU A 208 0.32 7.82 -8.78
C GLU A 208 0.99 7.13 -9.96
N TRP A 209 0.21 6.73 -10.97
CA TRP A 209 0.74 6.16 -12.22
C TRP A 209 1.72 7.12 -12.90
N PHE A 210 1.40 8.41 -13.00
CA PHE A 210 2.31 9.40 -13.56
C PHE A 210 3.57 9.59 -12.72
N ALA A 211 3.46 9.62 -11.38
CA ALA A 211 4.62 9.72 -10.49
C ALA A 211 5.56 8.51 -10.65
N ASP A 212 4.99 7.31 -10.70
CA ASP A 212 5.72 6.06 -10.95
C ASP A 212 6.37 6.03 -12.34
N GLN A 213 5.67 6.50 -13.37
CA GLN A 213 6.18 6.54 -14.74
C GLN A 213 7.36 7.52 -14.87
N GLN A 214 7.25 8.72 -14.29
CA GLN A 214 8.34 9.70 -14.25
C GLN A 214 9.61 9.11 -13.60
N GLN A 215 9.45 8.43 -12.47
CA GLN A 215 10.57 7.76 -11.79
C GLN A 215 11.16 6.64 -12.65
N TRP A 216 10.31 5.83 -13.29
CA TRP A 216 10.72 4.72 -14.14
C TRP A 216 11.55 5.19 -15.33
N ASP A 217 11.06 6.19 -16.06
CA ASP A 217 11.73 6.74 -17.24
C ASP A 217 13.10 7.34 -16.87
N PHE A 218 13.15 8.09 -15.76
CA PHE A 218 14.41 8.64 -15.26
C PHE A 218 15.42 7.55 -14.89
N GLN A 219 15.00 6.51 -14.16
CA GLN A 219 15.94 5.44 -13.74
C GLN A 219 16.46 4.66 -14.94
N ASN A 220 15.64 4.39 -15.96
CA ASN A 220 16.09 3.75 -17.19
C ASN A 220 17.07 4.62 -17.96
N ALA A 221 16.75 5.91 -18.18
CA ALA A 221 17.66 6.84 -18.83
C ALA A 221 19.01 6.95 -18.10
N LYS A 222 18.98 6.98 -16.76
CA LYS A 222 20.21 6.97 -15.94
C LYS A 222 21.01 5.69 -16.14
N HIS A 223 20.39 4.52 -16.08
CA HIS A 223 21.09 3.25 -16.27
C HIS A 223 21.67 3.12 -17.68
N ASP A 224 20.95 3.56 -18.71
CA ASP A 224 21.42 3.54 -20.09
C ASP A 224 22.59 4.49 -20.31
N TYR A 225 22.53 5.70 -19.73
CA TYR A 225 23.64 6.65 -19.73
C TYR A 225 24.88 6.08 -19.03
N GLN A 226 24.72 5.43 -17.87
CA GLN A 226 25.84 4.83 -17.15
C GLN A 226 26.51 3.68 -17.92
N LYS A 227 25.76 2.95 -18.75
CA LYS A 227 26.29 1.85 -19.57
C LYS A 227 26.92 2.31 -20.88
N THR A 228 26.29 3.27 -21.55
CA THR A 228 26.61 3.62 -22.95
C THR A 228 27.28 4.98 -23.10
N GLY A 229 27.12 5.88 -22.12
CA GLY A 229 27.51 7.28 -22.20
C GLY A 229 26.60 8.15 -23.09
N ILE A 230 25.56 7.57 -23.69
CA ILE A 230 24.59 8.24 -24.58
C ILE A 230 23.46 8.83 -23.74
N ILE A 231 23.05 10.05 -24.06
CA ILE A 231 21.96 10.76 -23.37
C ILE A 231 20.65 10.42 -24.06
N ALA A 232 19.68 9.89 -23.31
CA ALA A 232 18.34 9.62 -23.81
C ALA A 232 17.60 10.94 -24.14
N GLU A 233 16.73 10.90 -25.16
CA GLU A 233 15.92 12.05 -25.56
C GLU A 233 15.07 12.56 -24.39
N GLY A 234 14.99 13.89 -24.24
CA GLY A 234 14.25 14.52 -23.14
C GLY A 234 15.00 14.62 -21.82
N PHE A 235 16.22 14.06 -21.71
CA PHE A 235 17.04 14.15 -20.51
C PHE A 235 18.27 15.04 -20.69
N ASN A 236 18.74 15.64 -19.59
CA ASN A 236 19.97 16.42 -19.54
C ASN A 236 21.04 15.64 -18.75
N ILE A 237 22.29 15.70 -19.20
CA ILE A 237 23.45 15.19 -18.44
C ILE A 237 23.48 15.74 -17.00
N LEU A 238 23.09 17.01 -16.85
CA LEU A 238 22.71 17.71 -15.61
C LEU A 238 22.02 16.79 -14.59
N ASP A 239 20.87 16.30 -15.01
CA ASP A 239 19.94 15.59 -14.16
C ASP A 239 20.34 14.12 -14.00
N LEU A 240 20.92 13.52 -15.05
CA LEU A 240 21.41 12.14 -15.00
C LEU A 240 22.62 11.98 -14.08
N GLU A 241 23.54 12.95 -14.07
CA GLU A 241 24.71 12.96 -13.17
C GLU A 241 24.31 13.26 -11.72
N ARG A 242 23.28 14.09 -11.49
CA ARG A 242 22.67 14.28 -10.15
C ARG A 242 22.18 12.95 -9.56
N GLY A 243 21.64 12.08 -10.41
CA GLY A 243 21.35 10.68 -10.09
C GLY A 243 19.96 10.39 -9.50
N PHE A 244 19.15 11.43 -9.28
CA PHE A 244 17.75 11.34 -8.86
C PHE A 244 16.87 12.36 -9.60
N ILE A 245 15.58 12.04 -9.77
CA ILE A 245 14.62 12.89 -10.47
C ILE A 245 14.23 14.09 -9.61
N THR A 246 14.09 15.25 -10.24
CA THR A 246 13.60 16.48 -9.59
C THR A 246 12.64 17.29 -10.47
N SER A 247 12.15 16.69 -11.56
CA SER A 247 11.24 17.32 -12.53
C SER A 247 9.84 16.69 -12.46
N GLY A 248 8.85 17.32 -13.09
CA GLY A 248 7.47 16.86 -13.03
C GLY A 248 6.90 16.94 -11.61
N LEU A 249 6.24 15.87 -11.15
CA LEU A 249 5.69 15.81 -9.79
C LEU A 249 6.80 15.85 -8.72
N TRP A 250 7.98 15.33 -9.08
CA TRP A 250 9.15 15.33 -8.22
C TRP A 250 9.76 16.72 -8.02
N ALA A 251 9.35 17.74 -8.79
CA ALA A 251 9.75 19.12 -8.53
C ALA A 251 9.03 19.72 -7.30
N TYR A 252 7.90 19.13 -6.90
CA TYR A 252 6.97 19.67 -5.89
C TYR A 252 6.87 18.80 -4.64
N SER A 253 7.13 17.50 -4.78
CA SER A 253 7.15 16.53 -3.70
C SER A 253 8.33 15.61 -3.86
N ARG A 254 9.05 15.28 -2.78
CA ARG A 254 10.16 14.33 -2.85
C ARG A 254 9.71 12.89 -2.96
N HIS A 255 8.47 12.60 -2.60
CA HIS A 255 7.85 11.28 -2.68
C HIS A 255 6.39 11.42 -3.12
N PRO A 256 6.12 11.89 -4.36
CA PRO A 256 4.76 12.16 -4.82
C PRO A 256 3.90 10.89 -4.85
N ASN A 257 4.48 9.76 -5.27
CA ASN A 257 3.81 8.46 -5.22
C ASN A 257 3.47 8.05 -3.78
N PHE A 258 4.36 8.27 -2.81
CA PHE A 258 4.09 7.97 -1.40
C PHE A 258 2.99 8.86 -0.82
N ALA A 259 2.96 10.15 -1.18
CA ALA A 259 1.92 11.07 -0.73
C ALA A 259 0.53 10.64 -1.26
N VAL A 260 0.47 10.23 -2.52
CA VAL A 260 -0.75 9.77 -3.17
C VAL A 260 -1.20 8.42 -2.60
N GLU A 261 -0.30 7.44 -2.43
CA GLU A 261 -0.59 6.14 -1.82
C GLU A 261 -1.17 6.30 -0.41
N GLN A 262 -0.59 7.17 0.42
CA GLN A 262 -1.15 7.49 1.74
C GLN A 262 -2.55 8.12 1.64
N THR A 263 -2.76 9.03 0.68
CA THR A 263 -4.04 9.71 0.47
C THR A 263 -5.12 8.73 -0.01
N ILE A 264 -4.77 7.74 -0.85
CA ILE A 264 -5.69 6.69 -1.30
C ILE A 264 -6.30 5.95 -0.10
N TRP A 265 -5.48 5.45 0.81
CA TRP A 265 -5.99 4.67 1.94
C TRP A 265 -6.66 5.53 3.02
N VAL A 266 -6.19 6.75 3.24
CA VAL A 266 -6.90 7.73 4.09
C VAL A 266 -8.26 8.07 3.48
N SER A 267 -8.39 8.15 2.15
CA SER A 267 -9.66 8.42 1.48
C SER A 267 -10.65 7.26 1.60
N LEU A 268 -10.18 6.01 1.58
CA LEU A 268 -11.04 4.83 1.83
C LEU A 268 -11.57 4.83 3.26
N TYR A 269 -10.72 5.17 4.23
CA TYR A 269 -11.17 5.39 5.60
C TYR A 269 -12.17 6.56 5.69
N ALA A 270 -11.91 7.69 5.03
CA ALA A 270 -12.79 8.85 5.02
C ALA A 270 -14.16 8.54 4.40
N TRP A 271 -14.20 7.71 3.35
CA TRP A 271 -15.44 7.19 2.78
C TRP A 271 -16.23 6.44 3.85
N SER A 272 -15.59 5.50 4.53
CA SER A 272 -16.23 4.72 5.59
C SER A 272 -16.72 5.60 6.75
N ALA A 273 -15.90 6.54 7.22
CA ALA A 273 -16.24 7.49 8.28
C ALA A 273 -17.44 8.38 7.90
N TYR A 274 -17.51 8.80 6.63
CA TYR A 274 -18.66 9.54 6.10
C TYR A 274 -19.92 8.67 6.08
N THR A 275 -19.81 7.43 5.60
CA THR A 275 -20.93 6.48 5.54
C THR A 275 -21.48 6.11 6.92
N THR A 276 -20.64 6.03 7.95
CA THR A 276 -21.05 5.67 9.31
C THR A 276 -21.35 6.89 10.20
N ASN A 277 -21.33 8.11 9.66
CA ASN A 277 -21.45 9.36 10.43
C ASN A 277 -20.48 9.45 11.64
N THR A 278 -19.32 8.78 11.57
CA THR A 278 -18.40 8.67 12.71
C THR A 278 -16.98 8.97 12.25
N SER A 279 -16.45 10.12 12.68
CA SER A 279 -15.16 10.64 12.19
C SER A 279 -13.94 9.83 12.62
N PHE A 280 -13.94 9.23 13.81
CA PHE A 280 -12.79 8.51 14.37
C PHE A 280 -13.20 7.23 15.10
N TYR A 281 -12.73 6.07 14.60
CA TYR A 281 -13.00 4.76 15.20
C TYR A 281 -11.97 3.70 14.75
N TRP A 282 -12.15 2.45 15.16
CA TRP A 282 -11.16 1.38 15.05
C TRP A 282 -10.65 1.11 13.61
N ALA A 283 -11.44 1.36 12.56
CA ALA A 283 -11.01 1.15 11.17
C ALA A 283 -9.94 2.17 10.70
N ALA A 284 -9.72 3.25 11.46
CA ALA A 284 -8.64 4.21 11.19
C ALA A 284 -7.24 3.58 11.36
N THR A 285 -7.14 2.47 12.08
CA THR A 285 -5.88 1.77 12.38
C THR A 285 -5.08 1.42 11.13
N GLY A 286 -5.74 1.03 10.03
CA GLY A 286 -5.06 0.76 8.75
C GLY A 286 -4.36 1.99 8.20
N ALA A 287 -5.10 3.09 8.05
CA ALA A 287 -4.56 4.35 7.55
C ALA A 287 -3.44 4.91 8.45
N ILE A 288 -3.64 4.90 9.78
CA ILE A 288 -2.63 5.37 10.76
C ILE A 288 -1.35 4.52 10.69
N SER A 289 -1.50 3.20 10.57
CA SER A 289 -0.36 2.28 10.47
C SER A 289 0.42 2.51 9.18
N LEU A 290 -0.28 2.73 8.06
CA LEU A 290 0.34 3.06 6.78
C LEU A 290 1.14 4.37 6.88
N LEU A 291 0.55 5.44 7.40
CA LEU A 291 1.24 6.72 7.60
C LEU A 291 2.51 6.53 8.45
N SER A 292 2.45 5.69 9.49
CA SER A 292 3.59 5.40 10.37
C SER A 292 4.70 4.63 9.65
N ILE A 293 4.35 3.62 8.84
CA ILE A 293 5.33 2.89 8.02
C ILE A 293 5.98 3.80 6.99
N PHE A 294 5.20 4.64 6.32
CA PHE A 294 5.70 5.57 5.32
C PHE A 294 6.61 6.62 5.95
N PHE A 295 6.31 7.09 7.16
CA PHE A 295 7.20 7.97 7.92
C PHE A 295 8.58 7.34 8.14
N GLY A 296 8.63 6.13 8.70
CA GLY A 296 9.90 5.40 8.91
C GLY A 296 10.62 5.06 7.61
N SER A 297 9.89 4.55 6.62
CA SER A 297 10.42 4.17 5.30
C SER A 297 11.02 5.34 4.55
N THR A 298 10.38 6.51 4.63
CA THR A 298 10.88 7.74 3.98
C THR A 298 12.17 8.20 4.64
N ILE A 299 12.27 8.17 5.98
CA ILE A 299 13.52 8.51 6.68
C ILE A 299 14.67 7.60 6.23
N LEU A 300 14.44 6.28 6.23
CA LEU A 300 15.45 5.31 5.80
C LEU A 300 15.86 5.53 4.33
N THR A 301 14.88 5.72 3.45
CA THR A 301 15.12 5.90 2.00
C THR A 301 15.88 7.19 1.70
N GLU A 302 15.51 8.30 2.36
CA GLU A 302 16.24 9.56 2.21
C GLU A 302 17.65 9.49 2.80
N TRP A 303 17.85 8.80 3.92
CA TRP A 303 19.17 8.58 4.50
C TRP A 303 20.09 7.82 3.55
N ILE A 304 19.58 6.75 2.92
CA ILE A 304 20.32 5.98 1.89
C ILE A 304 20.62 6.85 0.67
N THR A 305 19.64 7.64 0.22
CA THR A 305 19.76 8.48 -0.98
C THR A 305 20.77 9.61 -0.77
N ALA A 306 20.74 10.27 0.39
CA ALA A 306 21.69 11.31 0.76
C ALA A 306 23.13 10.78 0.87
N GLY A 307 23.32 9.52 1.28
CA GLY A 307 24.63 8.86 1.27
C GLY A 307 25.17 8.57 -0.14
N LYS A 308 24.30 8.51 -1.16
CA LYS A 308 24.68 8.23 -2.55
C LYS A 308 24.87 9.51 -3.38
N TYR A 309 24.05 10.53 -3.13
CA TYR A 309 23.95 11.72 -3.97
C TYR A 309 24.17 13.00 -3.15
N PRO A 310 25.35 13.65 -3.26
CA PRO A 310 25.66 14.85 -2.48
C PRO A 310 24.64 16.00 -2.62
N GLU A 311 24.11 16.20 -3.83
CA GLU A 311 23.10 17.23 -4.13
C GLU A 311 21.73 16.98 -3.49
N TYR A 312 21.46 15.78 -2.96
CA TYR A 312 20.16 15.45 -2.38
C TYR A 312 19.80 16.33 -1.19
N SER A 313 20.80 16.78 -0.43
CA SER A 313 20.61 17.68 0.71
C SER A 313 20.08 19.06 0.28
N GLU A 314 20.46 19.58 -0.89
CA GLU A 314 19.91 20.83 -1.43
C GLU A 314 18.47 20.66 -1.90
N TYR A 315 18.15 19.51 -2.49
CA TYR A 315 16.79 19.15 -2.83
C TYR A 315 15.87 19.06 -1.60
N GLN A 316 16.37 18.49 -0.50
CA GLN A 316 15.64 18.42 0.77
C GLN A 316 15.31 19.79 1.38
N LYS A 317 16.12 20.83 1.12
CA LYS A 317 15.88 22.19 1.62
C LYS A 317 14.76 22.91 0.87
N GLN A 318 14.53 22.58 -0.40
CA GLN A 318 13.60 23.30 -1.27
C GLN A 318 12.24 22.61 -1.44
N VAL A 319 12.23 21.27 -1.48
CA VAL A 319 11.03 20.49 -1.81
C VAL A 319 10.63 19.64 -0.62
N ALA A 320 9.37 19.66 -0.17
CA ALA A 320 8.94 18.85 0.97
C ALA A 320 8.70 17.36 0.61
N LYS A 321 8.65 16.51 1.64
CA LYS A 321 8.49 15.05 1.48
C LYS A 321 7.21 14.66 0.73
N PHE A 322 6.08 15.23 1.13
CA PHE A 322 4.75 14.79 0.66
C PHE A 322 3.97 15.94 0.03
N LEU A 323 3.58 16.95 0.82
CA LEU A 323 2.82 18.11 0.32
C LEU A 323 3.77 19.25 -0.11
N PRO A 324 3.48 19.95 -1.22
CA PRO A 324 4.34 21.02 -1.72
C PRO A 324 4.36 22.21 -0.75
N LEU A 325 5.56 22.78 -0.53
CA LEU A 325 5.73 24.01 0.26
C LEU A 325 5.46 25.27 -0.58
N SER A 326 5.54 25.14 -1.89
CA SER A 326 5.46 26.26 -2.83
C SER A 326 4.96 25.79 -4.19
N LEU A 327 4.38 26.71 -4.97
CA LEU A 327 4.01 26.49 -6.37
C LEU A 327 5.21 26.61 -7.33
N GLN A 328 6.37 27.04 -6.84
CA GLN A 328 7.64 27.00 -7.55
C GLN A 328 8.27 25.63 -7.34
N GLY A 329 8.57 24.94 -8.45
CA GLY A 329 9.29 23.67 -8.42
C GLY A 329 10.76 23.86 -8.07
N TYR A 330 11.43 22.76 -7.71
CA TYR A 330 12.86 22.74 -7.40
C TYR A 330 13.71 23.53 -8.40
N GLN A 331 14.61 24.36 -7.87
CA GLN A 331 15.61 25.07 -8.66
C GLN A 331 16.97 24.42 -8.42
N PRO A 332 17.50 23.64 -9.39
CA PRO A 332 18.79 23.02 -9.24
C PRO A 332 19.89 24.10 -9.17
N PRO A 333 20.95 23.88 -8.38
CA PRO A 333 22.10 24.78 -8.37
C PRO A 333 22.73 24.87 -9.78
N ALA A 334 23.31 26.03 -10.09
CA ALA A 334 23.96 26.25 -11.37
C ALA A 334 25.10 25.22 -11.59
N ALA A 335 25.19 24.71 -12.82
CA ALA A 335 26.18 23.71 -13.18
C ALA A 335 27.62 24.19 -12.89
N PRO A 336 28.50 23.34 -12.33
CA PRO A 336 29.93 23.61 -12.32
C PRO A 336 30.44 23.77 -13.77
N ALA A 337 31.29 24.77 -14.02
CA ALA A 337 31.78 25.11 -15.35
C ALA A 337 32.42 23.94 -16.12
N SER A 338 32.99 22.96 -15.41
CA SER A 338 33.61 21.75 -15.98
C SER A 338 32.60 20.76 -16.59
N ILE A 339 31.39 20.67 -16.04
CA ILE A 339 30.34 19.77 -16.55
C ILE A 339 29.58 20.44 -17.69
N ALA A 340 29.37 21.76 -17.61
CA ALA A 340 28.82 22.54 -18.72
C ALA A 340 29.67 22.37 -19.99
N ALA A 341 31.01 22.47 -19.88
CA ALA A 341 31.93 22.28 -21.00
C ALA A 341 31.91 20.85 -21.58
N ASN A 342 31.84 19.81 -20.74
CA ASN A 342 31.73 18.42 -21.20
C ASN A 342 30.35 18.10 -21.82
N SER A 343 29.28 18.75 -21.36
CA SER A 343 27.94 18.62 -21.93
C SER A 343 27.86 19.18 -23.35
N GLU A 344 28.54 20.30 -23.61
CA GLU A 344 28.62 20.90 -24.95
C GLU A 344 29.45 20.03 -25.89
N LEU A 345 30.58 19.48 -25.42
CA LEU A 345 31.43 18.55 -26.17
C LEU A 345 30.72 17.23 -26.53
N LYS A 346 29.86 16.71 -25.65
CA LYS A 346 29.07 15.50 -25.92
C LYS A 346 27.82 15.74 -26.77
N LYS A 347 27.26 16.96 -26.78
CA LYS A 347 26.16 17.35 -27.71
C LYS A 347 26.64 17.56 -29.16
N GLN A 348 27.95 17.75 -29.37
CA GLN A 348 28.55 17.98 -30.70
C GLN A 348 29.08 16.71 -31.39
N LYS A 349 28.93 15.54 -30.77
CA LYS A 349 29.20 14.23 -31.38
C LYS A 349 27.89 13.49 -31.57
#